data_AF-A0AAD6CQH7-F1
#
_entry.id   AF-A0AAD6CQH7-F1
#
_cell.length_a   1.000
_cell.length_b   1.000
_cell.length_c   1.000
_cell.angle_alpha   90.00
_cell.angle_beta   90.00
_cell.angle_gamma   90.00
#
_symmetry.space_group_name_H-M   'P 1'
#
loop_
_entity.id
_entity.type
_entity.pdbx_description
1 polymer ?
#
loop_
_entity_poly.entity_id
_entity_poly.type
_entity_poly.pdbx_seq_one_letter_code
_entity_poly.pdbx_strand_id
1 'polypeptide(L)'
;MKGFITLATFIANAHALLSRSQTCCFHLTASGGASGDVGQLSDGQNRIGDNSLSPAEFCISSDGSITDGSGRGCILTPPTTQLQCDTGATPTSGFSISSSGLLEFNGNTQFFSCETGQNGGMNIYTMESSALSHCSVIELKADSCSGSNSGSGTSTASATSAASATSGSSTTSGTSSASTSCSATLSSGNFEFPHLIVPIDSQSPNKAFGTSFNGEVTSSISSIFNFDIPQSDSGKTCSLADLQTSNFTFSGDGKIDIAKLSETATKSTTFNNAPSVSNDLGEFTVSPGHSYAIESFSCPAGKAIAFEISNAGSTDLTFFQDFNPSPLGLFITVC
;
A
#
# COMPACT_ATOMS: atom_id res chain seq x y z
N MET A 1 -3.79 17.61 72.73
CA MET A 1 -2.70 16.63 72.54
C MET A 1 -2.10 16.83 71.15
N LYS A 2 -0.84 16.41 70.93
CA LYS A 2 -0.10 16.69 69.68
C LYS A 2 -0.63 15.85 68.51
N GLY A 3 -0.64 16.43 67.31
CA GLY A 3 -0.88 15.72 66.05
C GLY A 3 -0.10 16.39 64.93
N PHE A 4 1.10 15.89 64.63
CA PHE A 4 1.87 16.31 63.45
C PHE A 4 1.41 15.50 62.25
N ILE A 5 0.97 16.17 61.18
CA ILE A 5 0.68 15.52 59.90
C ILE A 5 1.90 15.68 59.01
N THR A 6 2.63 14.58 58.79
CA THR A 6 3.78 14.54 57.90
C THR A 6 3.29 14.46 56.45
N LEU A 7 3.54 15.51 55.66
CA LEU A 7 3.20 15.54 54.25
C LEU A 7 4.27 14.80 53.44
N ALA A 8 3.97 13.61 52.92
CA ALA A 8 4.88 12.84 52.07
C ALA A 8 4.72 13.26 50.61
N THR A 9 5.68 14.04 50.07
CA THR A 9 5.72 14.40 48.65
C THR A 9 6.29 13.26 47.81
N PHE A 10 5.43 12.60 47.03
CA PHE A 10 5.86 11.69 45.98
C PHE A 10 6.47 12.48 44.81
N ILE A 11 7.80 12.47 44.70
CA ILE A 11 8.50 12.93 43.50
C ILE A 11 8.45 11.78 42.49
N ALA A 12 7.51 11.87 41.54
CA ALA A 12 7.49 10.98 40.39
C ALA A 12 8.62 11.37 39.44
N ASN A 13 9.75 10.67 39.53
CA ASN A 13 10.82 10.72 38.52
C ASN A 13 10.32 10.05 37.25
N ALA A 14 9.60 10.81 36.42
CA ALA A 14 9.29 10.43 35.05
C ALA A 14 10.59 10.41 34.24
N HIS A 15 11.23 9.24 34.20
CA HIS A 15 12.25 8.97 33.20
C HIS A 15 11.57 8.99 31.83
N ALA A 16 11.68 10.13 31.14
CA ALA A 16 11.29 10.23 29.75
C ALA A 16 12.09 9.19 28.96
N LEU A 17 11.40 8.14 28.49
CA LEU A 17 11.91 7.23 27.48
C LEU A 17 12.01 8.02 26.17
N LEU A 18 13.08 8.79 26.03
CA LEU A 18 13.55 9.26 24.74
C LEU A 18 14.04 8.05 23.96
N SER A 19 13.09 7.31 23.35
CA SER A 19 13.40 6.53 22.17
C SER A 19 13.98 7.53 21.16
N ARG A 20 15.29 7.49 20.96
CA ARG A 20 15.93 8.19 19.86
C ARG A 20 15.40 7.55 18.58
N SER A 21 14.34 8.11 18.02
CA SER A 21 14.00 7.94 16.62
C SER A 21 15.27 8.24 15.84
N GLN A 22 15.85 7.22 15.22
CA GLN A 22 17.08 7.38 14.45
C GLN A 22 16.72 7.96 13.09
N THR A 23 16.41 9.25 13.10
CA THR A 23 16.15 10.03 11.89
C THR A 23 17.46 10.24 11.15
N CYS A 24 17.49 9.90 9.87
CA CYS A 24 18.64 10.07 8.99
C CYS A 24 18.25 10.96 7.81
N CYS A 25 19.07 11.96 7.47
CA CYS A 25 18.76 12.93 6.42
C CYS A 25 19.67 12.77 5.19
N PHE A 26 19.09 13.02 4.02
CA PHE A 26 19.63 12.73 2.70
C PHE A 26 19.02 13.65 1.62
N HIS A 27 19.70 13.79 0.50
CA HIS A 27 19.16 14.33 -0.75
C HIS A 27 18.90 13.19 -1.72
N LEU A 28 17.96 13.38 -2.66
CA LEU A 28 17.65 12.41 -3.70
C LEU A 28 18.15 12.89 -5.07
N THR A 29 18.82 12.01 -5.80
CA THR A 29 19.14 12.19 -7.22
C THR A 29 18.45 11.10 -8.03
N ALA A 30 17.71 11.49 -9.07
CA ALA A 30 17.03 10.59 -9.98
C ALA A 30 17.95 10.10 -11.11
N SER A 31 17.68 8.89 -11.59
CA SER A 31 18.29 8.32 -12.79
C SER A 31 17.30 7.40 -13.52
N GLY A 32 17.54 7.13 -14.81
CA GLY A 32 16.61 6.39 -15.66
C GLY A 32 16.06 7.29 -16.76
N GLY A 33 14.74 7.30 -16.96
CA GLY A 33 14.07 8.12 -17.98
C GLY A 33 14.07 9.63 -17.70
N ALA A 34 14.23 10.02 -16.44
CA ALA A 34 14.63 11.37 -16.03
C ALA A 34 15.87 11.30 -15.14
N SER A 35 16.65 12.39 -15.10
CA SER A 35 17.90 12.45 -14.33
C SER A 35 18.14 13.84 -13.75
N GLY A 36 18.72 13.88 -12.55
CA GLY A 36 19.04 15.11 -11.84
C GLY A 36 18.52 15.08 -10.40
N ASP A 37 18.83 16.11 -9.64
CA ASP A 37 18.43 16.18 -8.24
C ASP A 37 16.92 16.41 -8.09
N VAL A 38 16.37 15.86 -7.01
CA VAL A 38 14.99 16.11 -6.58
C VAL A 38 14.97 17.43 -5.81
N GLY A 39 14.38 18.45 -6.41
CA GLY A 39 14.02 19.69 -5.73
C GLY A 39 12.58 19.65 -5.23
N GLN A 40 12.19 20.67 -4.47
CA GLN A 40 10.85 20.77 -3.90
C GLN A 40 10.29 22.18 -4.01
N LEU A 41 9.03 22.29 -4.45
CA LEU A 41 8.27 23.53 -4.48
C LEU A 41 7.86 23.99 -3.06
N SER A 42 7.58 25.28 -2.92
CA SER A 42 7.15 25.87 -1.64
C SER A 42 5.82 25.32 -1.12
N ASP A 43 4.99 24.71 -1.98
CA ASP A 43 3.73 24.06 -1.58
C ASP A 43 3.95 22.66 -0.98
N GLY A 44 4.99 21.94 -1.40
CA GLY A 44 5.34 20.59 -0.94
C GLY A 44 5.71 19.62 -2.06
N GLN A 45 5.39 19.94 -3.32
CA GLN A 45 5.58 19.03 -4.45
C GLN A 45 7.06 18.79 -4.76
N ASN A 46 7.47 17.51 -4.80
CA ASN A 46 8.82 17.10 -5.18
C ASN A 46 8.93 16.93 -6.69
N ARG A 47 10.00 17.46 -7.29
CA ARG A 47 10.22 17.46 -8.74
C ARG A 47 11.67 17.16 -9.13
N ILE A 48 11.84 16.46 -10.26
CA ILE A 48 13.14 16.27 -10.92
C ILE A 48 13.27 17.28 -12.05
N GLY A 49 14.44 17.90 -12.20
CA GLY A 49 14.78 18.71 -13.39
C GLY A 49 14.07 20.07 -13.50
N ASP A 50 13.28 20.49 -12.49
CA ASP A 50 12.68 21.81 -12.45
C ASP A 50 13.78 22.87 -12.24
N ASN A 51 14.02 23.68 -13.28
CA ASN A 51 15.14 24.64 -13.33
C ASN A 51 15.01 25.79 -12.31
N SER A 52 13.89 25.87 -11.56
CA SER A 52 13.68 26.86 -10.50
C SER A 52 14.01 26.34 -9.09
N LEU A 53 14.30 25.04 -8.94
CA LEU A 53 14.46 24.40 -7.64
C LEU A 53 15.92 24.06 -7.31
N SER A 54 16.28 24.21 -6.04
CA SER A 54 17.47 23.58 -5.46
C SER A 54 17.14 22.16 -4.99
N PRO A 55 18.14 21.27 -4.84
CA PRO A 55 17.95 19.97 -4.19
C PRO A 55 17.28 20.12 -2.82
N ALA A 56 16.34 19.23 -2.53
CA ALA A 56 15.61 19.20 -1.26
C ALA A 56 16.26 18.19 -0.28
N GLU A 57 16.32 18.58 0.98
CA GLU A 57 16.69 17.67 2.08
C GLU A 57 15.45 16.89 2.53
N PHE A 58 15.62 15.58 2.71
CA PHE A 58 14.63 14.65 3.23
C PHE A 58 15.21 13.95 4.46
N CYS A 59 14.36 13.59 5.41
CA CYS A 59 14.73 12.90 6.64
C CYS A 59 13.82 11.70 6.86
N ILE A 60 14.39 10.49 6.84
CA ILE A 60 13.68 9.23 7.07
C ILE A 60 13.79 8.82 8.54
N SER A 61 12.66 8.47 9.15
CA SER A 61 12.55 7.96 10.52
C SER A 61 12.48 6.43 10.53
N SER A 62 12.72 5.81 11.70
CA SER A 62 12.87 4.35 11.83
C SER A 62 11.62 3.51 11.54
N ASP A 63 10.47 4.16 11.36
CA ASP A 63 9.17 3.61 10.95
C ASP A 63 8.94 3.67 9.44
N GLY A 64 9.90 4.19 8.67
CA GLY A 64 9.78 4.39 7.23
C GLY A 64 9.00 5.65 6.84
N SER A 65 8.72 6.53 7.78
CA SER A 65 8.14 7.87 7.53
C SER A 65 9.21 8.84 7.04
N ILE A 66 8.92 9.64 6.01
CA ILE A 66 9.82 10.71 5.53
C ILE A 66 9.21 12.10 5.86
N THR A 67 10.05 13.04 6.28
CA THR A 67 9.76 14.47 6.27
C THR A 67 10.74 15.23 5.38
N ASP A 68 10.38 16.41 4.88
CA ASP A 68 11.35 17.31 4.27
C ASP A 68 12.14 18.11 5.33
N GLY A 69 13.15 18.89 4.88
CA GLY A 69 13.95 19.79 5.73
C GLY A 69 13.17 20.95 6.38
N SER A 70 11.89 21.16 6.02
CA SER A 70 10.98 22.06 6.74
C SER A 70 10.11 21.34 7.78
N GLY A 71 10.27 20.01 7.92
CA GLY A 71 9.49 19.17 8.81
C GLY A 71 8.08 18.83 8.30
N ARG A 72 7.78 19.04 7.02
CA ARG A 72 6.51 18.65 6.41
C ARG A 72 6.49 17.14 6.16
N GLY A 73 5.38 16.48 6.44
CA GLY A 73 5.26 15.04 6.26
C GLY A 73 5.11 14.68 4.78
N CYS A 74 5.98 13.81 4.29
CA CYS A 74 5.92 13.32 2.91
C CYS A 74 4.87 12.21 2.79
N ILE A 75 3.96 12.39 1.83
CA ILE A 75 2.80 11.55 1.56
C ILE A 75 2.80 11.10 0.10
N LEU A 76 2.03 10.04 -0.16
CA LEU A 76 1.66 9.61 -1.51
C LEU A 76 0.20 10.02 -1.79
N THR A 77 -0.03 10.90 -2.77
CA THR A 77 -1.39 11.43 -3.01
C THR A 77 -2.30 10.42 -3.71
N PRO A 78 -3.50 10.13 -3.18
CA PRO A 78 -4.51 9.40 -3.94
C PRO A 78 -5.03 10.25 -5.13
N PRO A 79 -5.33 9.66 -6.30
CA PRO A 79 -5.13 8.25 -6.67
C PRO A 79 -3.76 7.96 -7.30
N THR A 80 -2.99 8.98 -7.66
CA THR A 80 -1.81 8.85 -8.53
C THR A 80 -0.52 8.43 -7.82
N THR A 81 -0.52 8.37 -6.48
CA THR A 81 0.64 8.13 -5.61
C THR A 81 1.77 9.16 -5.75
N GLN A 82 1.44 10.45 -5.92
CA GLN A 82 2.48 11.49 -6.06
C GLN A 82 3.22 11.68 -4.75
N LEU A 83 4.56 11.65 -4.78
CA LEU A 83 5.42 11.95 -3.64
C LEU A 83 5.50 13.47 -3.41
N GLN A 84 4.80 13.98 -2.40
CA GLN A 84 4.83 15.39 -1.97
C GLN A 84 4.91 15.50 -0.45
N CYS A 85 5.44 16.61 0.09
CA CYS A 85 5.53 16.81 1.54
C CYS A 85 4.76 18.05 1.98
N ASP A 86 3.59 17.80 2.57
CA ASP A 86 2.57 18.83 2.80
C ASP A 86 2.59 19.36 4.25
N THR A 87 2.29 20.65 4.39
CA THR A 87 2.26 21.30 5.71
C THR A 87 1.19 20.68 6.60
N GLY A 88 1.62 20.05 7.70
CA GLY A 88 0.73 19.41 8.66
C GLY A 88 0.21 18.04 8.26
N ALA A 89 0.69 17.45 7.16
CA ALA A 89 0.37 16.08 6.81
C ALA A 89 1.08 15.08 7.73
N THR A 90 0.37 14.00 8.10
CA THR A 90 0.99 12.81 8.68
C THR A 90 1.78 12.10 7.59
N PRO A 91 3.08 11.82 7.76
CA PRO A 91 3.87 11.12 6.75
C PRO A 91 3.27 9.74 6.39
N THR A 92 3.39 9.36 5.11
CA THR A 92 3.21 7.99 4.68
C THR A 92 4.44 7.17 5.11
N SER A 93 4.21 6.07 5.82
CA SER A 93 5.25 5.10 6.18
C SER A 93 5.44 4.05 5.07
N GLY A 94 6.51 3.26 5.15
CA GLY A 94 6.84 2.23 4.16
C GLY A 94 8.02 2.57 3.25
N PHE A 95 8.65 3.74 3.42
CA PHE A 95 9.92 4.01 2.75
C PHE A 95 11.10 3.33 3.46
N SER A 96 12.09 2.92 2.68
CA SER A 96 13.42 2.50 3.14
C SER A 96 14.48 3.02 2.19
N ILE A 97 15.75 3.01 2.63
CA ILE A 97 16.89 3.25 1.75
C ILE A 97 17.69 1.95 1.70
N SER A 98 17.72 1.31 0.52
CA SER A 98 18.45 0.07 0.25
C SER A 98 19.91 0.15 0.70
N SER A 99 20.57 -1.00 0.87
CA SER A 99 22.02 -1.07 1.10
C SER A 99 22.84 -0.47 -0.06
N SER A 100 22.25 -0.39 -1.25
CA SER A 100 22.77 0.32 -2.46
C SER A 100 22.55 1.84 -2.45
N GLY A 101 21.80 2.38 -1.50
CA GLY A 101 21.43 3.80 -1.43
C GLY A 101 20.24 4.19 -2.29
N LEU A 102 19.59 3.27 -3.00
CA LEU A 102 18.31 3.54 -3.66
C LEU A 102 17.20 3.71 -2.62
N LEU A 103 16.37 4.74 -2.77
CA LEU A 103 15.10 4.87 -2.09
C LEU A 103 14.18 3.74 -2.55
N GLU A 104 13.51 3.14 -1.59
CA GLU A 104 12.51 2.10 -1.77
C GLU A 104 11.19 2.60 -1.21
N PHE A 105 10.07 2.24 -1.85
CA PHE A 105 8.75 2.30 -1.22
C PHE A 105 8.16 0.88 -1.20
N ASN A 106 7.91 0.34 -0.01
CA ASN A 106 7.53 -1.06 0.22
C ASN A 106 8.45 -2.07 -0.51
N GLY A 107 9.76 -1.79 -0.53
CA GLY A 107 10.77 -2.58 -1.23
C GLY A 107 10.86 -2.37 -2.74
N ASN A 108 10.09 -1.43 -3.32
CA ASN A 108 10.21 -1.06 -4.73
C ASN A 108 11.22 0.07 -4.93
N THR A 109 12.29 -0.14 -5.72
CA THR A 109 13.21 0.93 -6.16
C THR A 109 12.70 1.68 -7.40
N GLN A 110 11.67 1.16 -8.06
CA GLN A 110 11.08 1.75 -9.26
C GLN A 110 10.06 2.84 -8.89
N PHE A 111 10.28 4.03 -9.45
CA PHE A 111 9.37 5.17 -9.40
C PHE A 111 9.05 5.61 -10.84
N PHE A 112 8.07 6.48 -10.98
CA PHE A 112 7.67 7.09 -12.24
C PHE A 112 7.84 8.60 -12.17
N SER A 113 8.38 9.19 -13.24
CA SER A 113 8.51 10.63 -13.41
C SER A 113 7.63 11.07 -14.56
N CYS A 114 6.74 12.05 -14.39
CA CYS A 114 5.83 12.51 -15.45
C CYS A 114 5.92 14.03 -15.66
N GLU A 115 5.88 14.48 -16.92
CA GLU A 115 6.02 15.89 -17.29
C GLU A 115 4.91 16.76 -16.67
N THR A 116 5.31 17.84 -15.98
CA THR A 116 4.36 18.84 -15.46
C THR A 116 4.00 19.92 -16.47
N GLY A 117 4.72 19.99 -17.59
CA GLY A 117 4.67 21.10 -18.55
C GLY A 117 5.22 22.43 -18.01
N GLN A 118 5.81 22.45 -16.80
CA GLN A 118 6.28 23.66 -16.12
C GLN A 118 7.78 23.56 -15.82
N ASN A 119 8.56 24.60 -16.17
CA ASN A 119 9.97 24.76 -15.82
C ASN A 119 10.94 23.59 -16.18
N GLY A 120 10.50 22.60 -16.98
CA GLY A 120 11.22 21.34 -17.19
C GLY A 120 11.07 20.32 -16.05
N GLY A 121 10.23 20.61 -15.06
CA GLY A 121 10.01 19.76 -13.89
C GLY A 121 9.14 18.53 -14.18
N MET A 122 9.55 17.40 -13.61
CA MET A 122 8.80 16.14 -13.58
C MET A 122 8.30 15.86 -12.16
N ASN A 123 7.01 15.60 -11.97
CA ASN A 123 6.49 15.11 -10.69
C ASN A 123 6.86 13.61 -10.50
N ILE A 124 6.99 13.16 -9.25
CA ILE A 124 7.42 11.80 -8.87
C ILE A 124 6.22 11.00 -8.34
N TYR A 125 6.09 9.74 -8.75
CA TYR A 125 5.01 8.82 -8.38
C TYR A 125 5.56 7.41 -8.05
N THR A 126 4.89 6.64 -7.17
CA THR A 126 5.28 5.24 -6.89
C THR A 126 4.59 4.20 -7.78
N MET A 127 3.56 4.61 -8.53
CA MET A 127 2.78 3.77 -9.44
C MET A 127 2.58 4.48 -10.79
N GLU A 128 2.45 3.70 -11.86
CA GLU A 128 2.01 4.22 -13.16
C GLU A 128 0.50 4.50 -13.14
N SER A 129 0.05 5.45 -13.94
CA SER A 129 -1.39 5.75 -14.06
C SER A 129 -1.71 6.28 -15.45
N SER A 130 -2.78 5.74 -16.06
CA SER A 130 -3.33 6.23 -17.32
C SER A 130 -3.96 7.64 -17.22
N ALA A 131 -4.14 8.17 -16.01
CA ALA A 131 -4.50 9.56 -15.78
C ALA A 131 -3.29 10.52 -15.89
N LEU A 132 -2.07 9.99 -15.87
CA LEU A 132 -0.83 10.71 -16.10
C LEU A 132 -0.38 10.49 -17.56
N SER A 133 0.42 11.41 -18.07
CA SER A 133 0.94 11.35 -19.45
C SER A 133 2.40 11.76 -19.46
N HIS A 134 3.14 11.33 -20.50
CA HIS A 134 4.58 11.60 -20.61
C HIS A 134 5.37 11.13 -19.39
N CYS A 135 5.02 9.94 -18.88
CA CYS A 135 5.68 9.29 -17.77
C CYS A 135 6.90 8.48 -18.26
N SER A 136 7.89 8.32 -17.38
CA SER A 136 9.05 7.46 -17.59
C SER A 136 9.57 6.88 -16.29
N VAL A 137 9.96 5.60 -16.34
CA VAL A 137 10.53 4.86 -15.21
C VAL A 137 11.86 5.47 -14.77
N ILE A 138 12.02 5.60 -13.46
CA ILE A 138 13.21 6.12 -12.78
C ILE A 138 13.54 5.31 -11.52
N GLU A 139 14.78 5.43 -11.08
CA GLU A 139 15.20 5.09 -9.71
C GLU A 139 15.66 6.36 -9.00
N LEU A 140 15.42 6.42 -7.69
CA LEU A 140 15.82 7.54 -6.83
C LEU A 140 16.94 7.08 -5.90
N LYS A 141 18.06 7.79 -5.89
CA LYS A 141 19.21 7.46 -5.04
C LYS A 141 19.44 8.52 -3.98
N ALA A 142 19.51 8.08 -2.73
CA ALA A 142 19.96 8.88 -1.60
C ALA A 142 21.50 9.04 -1.62
N ASP A 143 21.97 10.24 -1.29
CA ASP A 143 23.39 10.53 -1.04
C ASP A 143 23.93 9.93 0.28
N SER A 144 23.00 9.51 1.15
CA SER A 144 23.19 9.18 2.55
C SER A 144 22.23 8.03 2.96
N CYS A 145 22.20 7.68 4.24
CA CYS A 145 21.21 6.77 4.83
C CYS A 145 21.12 5.33 4.25
N SER A 146 22.13 4.85 3.52
CA SER A 146 22.12 3.51 2.93
C SER A 146 21.94 2.41 3.99
N GLY A 147 20.93 1.55 3.81
CA GLY A 147 20.53 0.52 4.78
C GLY A 147 19.52 0.99 5.83
N SER A 148 19.11 2.26 5.86
CA SER A 148 18.05 2.73 6.76
C SER A 148 16.72 2.05 6.43
N ASN A 149 16.15 1.36 7.42
CA ASN A 149 14.88 0.61 7.37
C ASN A 149 14.81 -0.54 6.37
N SER A 150 15.88 -0.80 5.60
CA SER A 150 15.95 -1.95 4.69
C SER A 150 16.06 -3.24 5.48
N GLY A 151 14.91 -3.88 5.70
CA GLY A 151 14.77 -5.10 6.49
C GLY A 151 15.41 -6.31 5.85
N SER A 152 16.74 -6.45 5.97
CA SER A 152 17.43 -7.74 5.84
C SER A 152 18.17 -8.04 7.13
N GLY A 153 17.76 -9.12 7.80
CA GLY A 153 18.36 -9.52 9.08
C GLY A 153 19.85 -9.83 8.94
N THR A 154 20.71 -9.12 9.67
CA THR A 154 22.11 -9.49 9.83
C THR A 154 22.57 -9.19 11.24
N SER A 155 22.21 -10.06 12.18
CA SER A 155 22.79 -10.08 13.52
C SER A 155 24.26 -10.53 13.41
N THR A 156 25.18 -9.57 13.43
CA THR A 156 26.62 -9.83 13.47
C THR A 156 26.96 -10.73 14.66
N ALA A 157 27.76 -11.76 14.42
CA ALA A 157 28.09 -12.77 15.42
C ALA A 157 28.76 -12.18 16.67
N SER A 158 28.35 -12.66 17.84
CA SER A 158 29.15 -12.64 19.07
C SER A 158 28.78 -13.87 19.88
N ALA A 159 29.78 -14.72 20.14
CA ALA A 159 29.57 -16.05 20.70
C ALA A 159 29.62 -16.03 22.23
N THR A 160 28.57 -16.53 22.89
CA THR A 160 28.69 -17.07 24.24
C THR A 160 27.70 -18.21 24.46
N SER A 161 28.22 -19.34 24.95
CA SER A 161 27.47 -20.58 25.17
C SER A 161 26.67 -20.56 26.46
N ALA A 162 25.40 -21.02 26.44
CA ALA A 162 24.75 -21.62 27.61
C ALA A 162 23.58 -22.53 27.19
N ALA A 163 23.52 -23.70 27.84
CA ALA A 163 22.69 -24.85 27.49
C ALA A 163 21.20 -24.76 27.88
N SER A 164 20.41 -25.67 27.28
CA SER A 164 19.22 -26.33 27.84
C SER A 164 17.93 -25.52 28.04
N ALA A 165 16.88 -25.85 27.27
CA ALA A 165 15.86 -26.80 27.74
C ALA A 165 14.82 -27.13 26.65
N THR A 166 14.42 -28.40 26.59
CA THR A 166 13.36 -28.93 25.70
C THR A 166 11.98 -28.61 26.23
N SER A 167 11.05 -28.16 25.38
CA SER A 167 9.63 -28.53 25.41
C SER A 167 8.97 -28.17 24.08
N GLY A 168 8.16 -29.08 23.54
CA GLY A 168 7.65 -28.99 22.17
C GLY A 168 6.39 -28.12 22.05
N SER A 169 6.16 -27.61 20.84
CA SER A 169 4.85 -27.19 20.38
C SER A 169 4.53 -27.91 19.07
N SER A 170 3.32 -28.45 18.97
CA SER A 170 2.86 -29.29 17.86
C SER A 170 2.44 -28.43 16.67
N THR A 171 3.25 -28.39 15.61
CA THR A 171 2.85 -27.88 14.29
C THR A 171 2.02 -28.92 13.54
N THR A 172 0.71 -28.87 13.67
CA THR A 172 -0.22 -29.60 12.78
C THR A 172 -0.02 -29.14 11.35
N SER A 173 0.59 -30.00 10.54
CA SER A 173 0.82 -29.75 9.11
C SER A 173 -0.48 -29.94 8.32
N GLY A 174 -0.96 -28.87 7.68
CA GLY A 174 -2.01 -28.96 6.65
C GLY A 174 -1.37 -29.40 5.33
N THR A 175 -1.78 -30.55 4.80
CA THR A 175 -1.15 -31.19 3.65
C THR A 175 -1.25 -30.37 2.37
N SER A 176 -0.10 -30.08 1.77
CA SER A 176 0.00 -29.46 0.43
C SER A 176 -0.67 -30.32 -0.64
N SER A 177 -1.63 -29.75 -1.35
CA SER A 177 -1.88 -30.12 -2.75
C SER A 177 -1.24 -29.03 -3.61
N ALA A 178 -0.29 -29.41 -4.47
CA ALA A 178 0.42 -28.46 -5.31
C ALA A 178 -0.46 -28.01 -6.49
N SER A 179 -1.24 -26.94 -6.28
CA SER A 179 -1.72 -26.07 -7.34
C SER A 179 -0.77 -24.88 -7.49
N THR A 180 -0.61 -24.36 -8.71
CA THR A 180 0.25 -23.21 -9.04
C THR A 180 -0.41 -21.89 -8.59
N SER A 181 -0.68 -21.74 -7.29
CA SER A 181 -1.21 -20.49 -6.72
C SER A 181 -0.07 -19.56 -6.34
N CYS A 182 -0.15 -18.29 -6.75
CA CYS A 182 0.80 -17.27 -6.33
C CYS A 182 0.68 -16.99 -4.83
N SER A 183 1.75 -16.49 -4.23
CA SER A 183 1.70 -16.07 -2.83
C SER A 183 0.68 -14.94 -2.67
N ALA A 184 -0.09 -14.95 -1.59
CA ALA A 184 -0.90 -13.80 -1.18
C ALA A 184 -0.04 -12.65 -0.63
N THR A 185 1.26 -12.86 -0.42
CA THR A 185 2.20 -11.80 -0.04
C THR A 185 2.45 -10.85 -1.20
N LEU A 186 1.97 -9.61 -1.06
CA LEU A 186 2.36 -8.53 -1.97
C LEU A 186 3.84 -8.18 -1.76
N SER A 187 4.53 -7.99 -2.86
CA SER A 187 5.90 -7.52 -2.97
C SER A 187 5.97 -6.63 -4.21
N SER A 188 6.92 -5.70 -4.27
CA SER A 188 7.12 -4.88 -5.46
C SER A 188 7.11 -5.71 -6.75
N GLY A 189 6.29 -5.29 -7.73
CA GLY A 189 6.23 -5.92 -9.06
C GLY A 189 5.65 -7.34 -9.11
N ASN A 190 5.06 -7.84 -8.03
CA ASN A 190 4.35 -9.11 -8.01
C ASN A 190 2.82 -8.98 -7.91
N PHE A 191 2.25 -7.77 -8.05
CA PHE A 191 0.80 -7.60 -7.94
C PHE A 191 0.25 -6.39 -8.69
N GLU A 192 -1.03 -6.48 -9.04
CA GLU A 192 -1.89 -5.40 -9.51
C GLU A 192 -2.91 -4.98 -8.45
N PHE A 193 -3.20 -3.69 -8.43
CA PHE A 193 -4.25 -3.07 -7.61
C PHE A 193 -5.41 -2.62 -8.53
N PRO A 194 -6.62 -2.37 -7.99
CA PRO A 194 -7.76 -2.04 -8.83
C PRO A 194 -7.63 -0.61 -9.38
N HIS A 195 -7.69 -0.51 -10.70
CA HIS A 195 -7.59 0.74 -11.45
C HIS A 195 -8.93 1.51 -11.49
N LEU A 196 -10.04 0.85 -11.12
CA LEU A 196 -11.33 1.46 -10.85
C LEU A 196 -12.08 0.65 -9.78
N ILE A 197 -12.65 1.32 -8.78
CA ILE A 197 -13.62 0.73 -7.85
C ILE A 197 -14.96 1.45 -8.03
N VAL A 198 -16.05 0.71 -8.22
CA VAL A 198 -17.41 1.26 -8.40
C VAL A 198 -18.38 0.59 -7.41
N PRO A 199 -18.95 1.35 -6.46
CA PRO A 199 -20.02 0.84 -5.62
C PRO A 199 -21.36 0.88 -6.38
N ILE A 200 -22.10 -0.21 -6.31
CA ILE A 200 -23.46 -0.34 -6.83
C ILE A 200 -24.42 -0.61 -5.67
N ASP A 201 -25.57 0.05 -5.66
CA ASP A 201 -26.56 -0.04 -4.58
C ASP A 201 -27.91 -0.50 -5.12
N SER A 202 -28.38 -1.65 -4.63
CA SER A 202 -29.70 -2.20 -4.98
C SER A 202 -30.87 -1.34 -4.48
N GLN A 203 -30.68 -0.49 -3.45
CA GLN A 203 -31.69 0.50 -3.02
C GLN A 203 -31.71 1.76 -3.92
N SER A 204 -30.62 2.03 -4.65
CA SER A 204 -30.48 3.16 -5.57
C SER A 204 -30.15 2.71 -7.00
N PRO A 205 -30.94 1.80 -7.63
CA PRO A 205 -30.39 0.91 -8.66
C PRO A 205 -30.06 1.58 -10.02
N ASN A 206 -30.53 2.81 -10.24
CA ASN A 206 -30.22 3.64 -11.41
C ASN A 206 -29.18 4.75 -11.12
N LYS A 207 -28.62 4.81 -9.91
CA LYS A 207 -27.63 5.81 -9.52
C LYS A 207 -26.22 5.29 -9.84
N ALA A 208 -25.50 6.03 -10.68
CA ALA A 208 -24.05 5.87 -10.80
C ALA A 208 -23.38 6.64 -9.66
N PHE A 209 -22.65 5.94 -8.80
CA PHE A 209 -21.90 6.57 -7.71
C PHE A 209 -20.53 7.10 -8.16
N GLY A 210 -20.05 6.68 -9.32
CA GLY A 210 -18.75 7.07 -9.86
C GLY A 210 -17.63 6.16 -9.37
N THR A 211 -16.44 6.74 -9.23
CA THR A 211 -15.27 6.02 -8.68
C THR A 211 -15.26 6.13 -7.15
N SER A 212 -14.87 5.05 -6.49
CA SER A 212 -14.54 5.00 -5.07
C SER A 212 -13.04 4.76 -4.89
N PHE A 213 -12.54 5.00 -3.68
CA PHE A 213 -11.26 4.46 -3.20
C PHE A 213 -11.46 3.37 -2.14
N ASN A 214 -12.70 3.17 -1.71
CA ASN A 214 -13.09 2.15 -0.75
C ASN A 214 -13.80 0.99 -1.47
N GLY A 215 -13.50 -0.23 -1.05
CA GLY A 215 -14.44 -1.34 -1.17
C GLY A 215 -15.51 -1.22 -0.09
N GLU A 216 -16.77 -1.41 -0.49
CA GLU A 216 -17.95 -1.37 0.38
C GLU A 216 -18.86 -2.57 0.08
N VAL A 217 -19.22 -3.31 1.12
CA VAL A 217 -20.09 -4.48 1.10
C VAL A 217 -21.07 -4.34 2.25
N THR A 218 -22.35 -4.19 1.93
CA THR A 218 -23.45 -4.10 2.91
C THR A 218 -24.63 -4.93 2.43
N SER A 219 -25.73 -4.96 3.19
CA SER A 219 -26.98 -5.63 2.75
C SER A 219 -27.59 -5.10 1.44
N SER A 220 -27.15 -3.93 0.93
CA SER A 220 -27.60 -3.41 -0.37
C SER A 220 -26.51 -2.95 -1.31
N ILE A 221 -25.29 -2.69 -0.81
CA ILE A 221 -24.15 -2.18 -1.57
C ILE A 221 -23.18 -3.31 -1.86
N SER A 222 -22.71 -3.37 -3.10
CA SER A 222 -21.64 -4.27 -3.56
C SER A 222 -20.62 -3.45 -4.36
N SER A 223 -19.38 -3.92 -4.43
CA SER A 223 -18.28 -3.16 -5.05
C SER A 223 -17.66 -3.93 -6.19
N ILE A 224 -17.55 -3.28 -7.35
CA ILE A 224 -16.89 -3.82 -8.54
C ILE A 224 -15.48 -3.22 -8.66
N PHE A 225 -14.49 -4.08 -8.82
CA PHE A 225 -13.07 -3.77 -8.92
C PHE A 225 -12.56 -4.15 -10.31
N ASN A 226 -12.13 -3.16 -11.11
CA ASN A 226 -11.44 -3.42 -12.38
C ASN A 226 -9.92 -3.48 -12.14
N PHE A 227 -9.25 -4.43 -12.78
CA PHE A 227 -7.80 -4.54 -12.82
C PHE A 227 -7.33 -4.55 -14.28
N ASP A 228 -6.39 -3.66 -14.61
CA ASP A 228 -5.70 -3.65 -15.90
C ASP A 228 -4.49 -4.59 -15.78
N ILE A 229 -4.46 -5.71 -16.54
CA ILE A 229 -3.37 -6.69 -16.43
C ILE A 229 -2.28 -6.34 -17.46
N PRO A 230 -1.03 -6.01 -17.04
CA PRO A 230 0.04 -5.65 -17.95
C PRO A 230 0.34 -6.68 -19.03
N GLN A 231 0.77 -6.20 -20.19
CA GLN A 231 1.20 -7.07 -21.29
C GLN A 231 2.45 -7.92 -20.93
N SER A 232 3.24 -7.46 -19.96
CA SER A 232 4.41 -8.15 -19.38
C SER A 232 4.08 -9.42 -18.60
N ASP A 233 2.81 -9.66 -18.25
CA ASP A 233 2.38 -10.85 -17.50
C ASP A 233 1.90 -11.98 -18.40
N SER A 234 2.15 -11.86 -19.71
CA SER A 234 1.83 -12.90 -20.69
C SER A 234 2.56 -14.20 -20.35
N GLY A 235 1.78 -15.25 -20.05
CA GLY A 235 2.29 -16.57 -19.66
C GLY A 235 2.50 -16.76 -18.16
N LYS A 236 2.20 -15.76 -17.33
CA LYS A 236 2.19 -15.86 -15.86
C LYS A 236 0.82 -16.31 -15.33
N THR A 237 0.80 -16.70 -14.07
CA THR A 237 -0.39 -16.98 -13.26
C THR A 237 -0.73 -15.76 -12.42
N CYS A 238 -2.01 -15.53 -12.23
CA CYS A 238 -2.59 -14.44 -11.48
C CYS A 238 -3.45 -15.03 -10.35
N SER A 239 -3.30 -14.57 -9.12
CA SER A 239 -4.11 -14.99 -7.96
C SER A 239 -4.82 -13.81 -7.31
N LEU A 240 -6.14 -13.88 -7.16
CA LEU A 240 -6.92 -12.85 -6.48
C LEU A 240 -6.73 -12.96 -4.95
N ALA A 241 -6.43 -11.86 -4.27
CA ALA A 241 -6.10 -11.83 -2.84
C ALA A 241 -6.76 -10.67 -2.06
N ASP A 242 -7.15 -10.93 -0.81
CA ASP A 242 -7.61 -9.92 0.19
C ASP A 242 -6.69 -9.93 1.43
N LEU A 243 -6.44 -8.78 2.06
CA LEU A 243 -5.27 -8.53 2.94
C LEU A 243 -5.49 -7.57 4.13
N GLN A 244 -4.56 -7.56 5.09
CA GLN A 244 -4.52 -6.71 6.31
C GLN A 244 -3.70 -5.44 6.17
N THR A 245 -3.99 -4.24 6.71
CA THR A 245 -5.15 -3.55 7.35
C THR A 245 -4.64 -2.21 7.96
N SER A 246 -5.24 -1.04 7.68
CA SER A 246 -5.10 0.16 8.58
C SER A 246 -6.31 1.11 8.69
N ASN A 247 -7.30 1.05 7.78
CA ASN A 247 -8.53 1.85 7.89
C ASN A 247 -9.76 1.09 7.32
N PHE A 248 -10.60 0.54 8.21
CA PHE A 248 -11.83 -0.14 7.85
C PHE A 248 -12.91 -0.08 8.95
N THR A 249 -14.17 -0.27 8.53
CA THR A 249 -15.29 -0.65 9.40
C THR A 249 -15.70 -2.08 9.05
N PHE A 250 -15.95 -2.92 10.05
CA PHE A 250 -16.39 -4.31 9.86
C PHE A 250 -17.38 -4.71 10.96
N SER A 251 -18.49 -5.32 10.56
CA SER A 251 -19.42 -6.01 11.45
C SER A 251 -20.15 -7.14 10.69
N GLY A 252 -20.91 -7.98 11.41
CA GLY A 252 -21.61 -9.13 10.83
C GLY A 252 -20.82 -10.44 10.93
N ASP A 253 -21.12 -11.38 10.04
CA ASP A 253 -20.56 -12.73 9.99
C ASP A 253 -19.31 -12.89 9.10
N GLY A 254 -18.93 -11.83 8.37
CA GLY A 254 -17.77 -11.86 7.46
C GLY A 254 -18.01 -12.62 6.17
N LYS A 255 -19.24 -13.07 5.89
CA LYS A 255 -19.60 -13.72 4.63
C LYS A 255 -19.70 -12.71 3.50
N ILE A 256 -18.87 -12.90 2.48
CA ILE A 256 -18.90 -12.17 1.21
C ILE A 256 -18.99 -13.18 0.07
N ASP A 257 -19.62 -12.81 -1.02
CA ASP A 257 -19.57 -13.55 -2.29
C ASP A 257 -18.64 -12.80 -3.25
N ILE A 258 -17.86 -13.54 -4.04
CA ILE A 258 -16.92 -12.95 -5.00
C ILE A 258 -17.18 -13.54 -6.38
N ALA A 259 -17.45 -12.69 -7.35
CA ALA A 259 -17.79 -13.09 -8.70
C ALA A 259 -16.92 -12.37 -9.74
N LYS A 260 -16.45 -13.09 -10.76
CA LYS A 260 -15.78 -12.51 -11.93
C LYS A 260 -16.81 -12.07 -12.95
N LEU A 261 -16.74 -10.80 -13.37
CA LEU A 261 -17.70 -10.23 -14.32
C LEU A 261 -17.31 -10.46 -15.78
N SER A 262 -18.32 -10.44 -16.66
CA SER A 262 -18.17 -10.65 -18.11
C SER A 262 -17.48 -9.48 -18.84
N GLU A 263 -17.62 -8.28 -18.31
CA GLU A 263 -17.01 -7.04 -18.81
C GLU A 263 -16.58 -6.16 -17.63
N THR A 264 -15.76 -5.15 -17.90
CA THR A 264 -15.33 -4.15 -16.90
C THR A 264 -16.43 -3.16 -16.55
N ALA A 265 -16.49 -2.71 -15.29
CA ALA A 265 -17.34 -1.59 -14.90
C ALA A 265 -16.81 -0.26 -15.46
N THR A 266 -17.66 0.77 -15.41
CA THR A 266 -17.33 2.15 -15.78
C THR A 266 -17.76 3.12 -14.67
N LYS A 267 -17.30 4.37 -14.71
CA LYS A 267 -17.78 5.42 -13.77
C LYS A 267 -19.28 5.71 -13.90
N SER A 268 -19.94 5.22 -14.95
CA SER A 268 -21.39 5.27 -15.18
C SER A 268 -22.13 3.98 -14.80
N THR A 269 -21.44 2.99 -14.22
CA THR A 269 -22.07 1.74 -13.79
C THR A 269 -22.95 1.97 -12.55
N THR A 270 -24.08 1.27 -12.52
CA THR A 270 -25.14 1.26 -11.52
C THR A 270 -25.57 -0.19 -11.31
N PHE A 271 -26.35 -0.49 -10.27
CA PHE A 271 -26.85 -1.85 -10.04
C PHE A 271 -27.59 -2.44 -11.26
N ASN A 272 -28.47 -1.67 -11.90
CA ASN A 272 -29.25 -2.11 -13.07
C ASN A 272 -28.44 -2.32 -14.37
N ASN A 273 -27.21 -1.81 -14.48
CA ASN A 273 -26.37 -1.97 -15.67
C ASN A 273 -24.99 -2.57 -15.37
N ALA A 274 -24.82 -3.15 -14.17
CA ALA A 274 -23.63 -3.90 -13.81
C ALA A 274 -23.39 -5.03 -14.84
N PRO A 275 -22.14 -5.26 -15.27
CA PRO A 275 -21.83 -6.39 -16.14
C PRO A 275 -22.25 -7.71 -15.50
N SER A 276 -22.79 -8.65 -16.28
CA SER A 276 -23.23 -9.95 -15.76
C SER A 276 -22.08 -10.78 -15.20
N VAL A 277 -22.35 -11.58 -14.16
CA VAL A 277 -21.41 -12.59 -13.67
C VAL A 277 -21.04 -13.57 -14.78
N SER A 278 -19.74 -13.80 -14.95
CA SER A 278 -19.17 -14.75 -15.92
C SER A 278 -18.64 -16.03 -15.27
N ASN A 279 -18.11 -15.91 -14.05
CA ASN A 279 -17.73 -17.02 -13.19
C ASN A 279 -18.03 -16.63 -11.74
N ASP A 280 -18.83 -17.43 -11.06
CA ASP A 280 -19.06 -17.31 -9.62
C ASP A 280 -17.90 -18.02 -8.90
N LEU A 281 -17.18 -17.32 -8.02
CA LEU A 281 -16.06 -17.89 -7.26
C LEU A 281 -16.50 -18.39 -5.88
N GLY A 282 -17.73 -18.06 -5.47
CA GLY A 282 -18.42 -18.53 -4.27
C GLY A 282 -18.26 -17.66 -3.02
N GLU A 283 -18.85 -18.15 -1.93
CA GLU A 283 -18.84 -17.51 -0.61
C GLU A 283 -17.49 -17.69 0.11
N PHE A 284 -16.92 -16.59 0.57
CA PHE A 284 -15.75 -16.53 1.46
C PHE A 284 -16.14 -15.98 2.83
N THR A 285 -15.47 -16.43 3.89
CA THR A 285 -15.64 -15.86 5.24
C THR A 285 -14.38 -15.10 5.62
N VAL A 286 -14.40 -13.80 5.41
CA VAL A 286 -13.30 -12.89 5.70
C VAL A 286 -13.35 -12.38 7.14
N SER A 287 -12.17 -12.10 7.70
CA SER A 287 -12.04 -11.54 9.04
C SER A 287 -10.77 -10.68 9.12
N PRO A 288 -10.80 -9.54 9.82
CA PRO A 288 -9.59 -8.76 10.08
C PRO A 288 -8.51 -9.62 10.74
N GLY A 289 -7.25 -9.45 10.34
CA GLY A 289 -6.15 -10.30 10.81
C GLY A 289 -5.58 -11.27 9.78
N HIS A 290 -6.19 -11.39 8.59
CA HIS A 290 -5.95 -12.52 7.70
C HIS A 290 -5.72 -12.11 6.24
N SER A 291 -5.22 -13.08 5.47
CA SER A 291 -4.97 -12.98 4.05
C SER A 291 -5.65 -14.15 3.35
N TYR A 292 -6.37 -13.89 2.27
CA TYR A 292 -7.18 -14.89 1.57
C TYR A 292 -6.76 -14.98 0.11
N ALA A 293 -6.37 -16.17 -0.36
CA ALA A 293 -6.22 -16.44 -1.79
C ALA A 293 -7.56 -17.01 -2.30
N ILE A 294 -8.16 -16.34 -3.28
CA ILE A 294 -9.54 -16.55 -3.72
C ILE A 294 -9.59 -17.50 -4.93
N GLU A 295 -8.95 -17.12 -6.04
CA GLU A 295 -8.84 -17.92 -7.27
C GLU A 295 -7.43 -17.75 -7.85
N SER A 296 -6.92 -18.76 -8.58
CA SER A 296 -5.72 -18.63 -9.42
C SER A 296 -6.05 -18.96 -10.87
N PHE A 297 -5.69 -18.07 -11.80
CA PHE A 297 -6.01 -18.14 -13.22
C PHE A 297 -4.83 -17.68 -14.09
N SER A 298 -4.79 -18.03 -15.37
CA SER A 298 -3.77 -17.51 -16.29
C SER A 298 -3.96 -16.01 -16.51
N CYS A 299 -2.90 -15.21 -16.34
CA CYS A 299 -2.99 -13.76 -16.47
C CYS A 299 -3.47 -13.36 -17.88
N PRO A 300 -4.61 -12.63 -18.01
CA PRO A 300 -5.13 -12.18 -19.29
C PRO A 300 -4.38 -10.91 -19.74
N ALA A 301 -3.08 -11.05 -19.95
CA ALA A 301 -2.15 -9.96 -20.24
C ALA A 301 -2.61 -9.03 -21.38
N GLY A 302 -2.46 -7.72 -21.17
CA GLY A 302 -2.93 -6.69 -22.08
C GLY A 302 -4.44 -6.46 -22.06
N LYS A 303 -5.16 -6.93 -21.03
CA LYS A 303 -6.61 -6.76 -20.88
C LYS A 303 -6.99 -6.30 -19.48
N ALA A 304 -8.08 -5.55 -19.42
CA ALA A 304 -8.78 -5.26 -18.19
C ALA A 304 -9.75 -6.41 -17.84
N ILE A 305 -9.88 -6.73 -16.55
CA ILE A 305 -10.87 -7.68 -16.01
C ILE A 305 -11.55 -7.07 -14.77
N ALA A 306 -12.71 -7.60 -14.38
CA ALA A 306 -13.43 -7.11 -13.21
C ALA A 306 -13.95 -8.23 -12.31
N PHE A 307 -13.96 -7.93 -11.01
CA PHE A 307 -14.54 -8.76 -9.96
C PHE A 307 -15.53 -7.93 -9.13
N GLU A 308 -16.64 -8.53 -8.75
CA GLU A 308 -17.59 -7.98 -7.77
C GLU A 308 -17.38 -8.66 -6.43
N ILE A 309 -17.39 -7.87 -5.35
CA ILE A 309 -17.59 -8.38 -3.99
C ILE A 309 -18.97 -7.94 -3.51
N SER A 310 -19.79 -8.90 -3.11
CA SER A 310 -21.15 -8.68 -2.61
C SER A 310 -21.37 -9.34 -1.24
N ASN A 311 -22.51 -9.06 -0.59
CA ASN A 311 -22.83 -9.60 0.73
C ASN A 311 -23.45 -11.01 0.60
N ALA A 312 -22.93 -11.97 1.38
CA ALA A 312 -23.42 -13.36 1.43
C ALA A 312 -23.99 -13.77 2.80
N GLY A 313 -24.47 -12.81 3.59
CA GLY A 313 -24.88 -13.05 4.97
C GLY A 313 -25.30 -11.78 5.70
N SER A 314 -24.48 -11.33 6.64
CA SER A 314 -24.77 -10.15 7.48
C SER A 314 -23.60 -9.15 7.55
N THR A 315 -22.56 -9.35 6.73
CA THR A 315 -21.39 -8.48 6.63
C THR A 315 -21.73 -7.03 6.28
N ASP A 316 -21.26 -6.11 7.11
CA ASP A 316 -21.15 -4.69 6.79
C ASP A 316 -19.65 -4.34 6.88
N LEU A 317 -19.04 -4.10 5.72
CA LEU A 317 -17.60 -3.92 5.55
C LEU A 317 -17.36 -2.73 4.62
N THR A 318 -16.61 -1.73 5.11
CA THR A 318 -16.01 -0.68 4.27
C THR A 318 -14.51 -0.65 4.54
N PHE A 319 -13.68 -0.72 3.51
CA PHE A 319 -12.23 -0.64 3.61
C PHE A 319 -11.66 0.32 2.57
N PHE A 320 -10.62 1.09 2.93
CA PHE A 320 -9.83 1.84 1.94
C PHE A 320 -8.88 0.87 1.23
N GLN A 321 -8.87 0.88 -0.11
CA GLN A 321 -7.95 0.09 -0.91
C GLN A 321 -6.55 0.70 -0.80
N ASP A 322 -5.64 0.01 -0.12
CA ASP A 322 -4.33 0.56 0.21
C ASP A 322 -3.22 -0.48 0.14
N PHE A 323 -2.07 -0.09 -0.40
CA PHE A 323 -0.83 -0.88 -0.39
C PHE A 323 0.17 -0.43 0.68
N ASN A 324 -0.10 0.66 1.42
CA ASN A 324 0.72 1.10 2.57
C ASN A 324 0.95 -0.04 3.60
N PRO A 325 1.99 0.05 4.45
CA PRO A 325 2.41 -1.06 5.31
C PRO A 325 1.27 -1.72 6.08
N SER A 326 1.05 -3.01 5.81
CA SER A 326 -0.22 -3.72 6.01
C SER A 326 -1.26 -3.35 4.92
N PRO A 327 -1.16 -3.94 3.71
CA PRO A 327 -2.05 -3.65 2.58
C PRO A 327 -3.47 -4.20 2.79
N LEU A 328 -4.50 -3.45 2.39
CA LEU A 328 -5.91 -3.82 2.57
C LEU A 328 -6.68 -3.69 1.26
N GLY A 329 -7.55 -4.67 1.02
CA GLY A 329 -8.44 -4.72 -0.14
C GLY A 329 -8.05 -5.77 -1.16
N LEU A 330 -8.64 -5.67 -2.34
CA LEU A 330 -8.58 -6.70 -3.37
C LEU A 330 -7.38 -6.48 -4.31
N PHE A 331 -6.54 -7.48 -4.49
CA PHE A 331 -5.33 -7.43 -5.34
C PHE A 331 -5.26 -8.65 -6.26
N ILE A 332 -4.50 -8.55 -7.34
CA ILE A 332 -4.12 -9.72 -8.14
C ILE A 332 -2.61 -9.91 -7.98
N THR A 333 -2.16 -10.97 -7.32
CA THR A 333 -0.72 -11.32 -7.28
C THR A 333 -0.33 -12.14 -8.50
N VAL A 334 0.94 -12.07 -8.90
CA VAL A 334 1.42 -12.52 -10.21
C VAL A 334 2.68 -13.39 -10.04
N CYS A 335 2.70 -14.56 -10.68
CA CYS A 335 3.80 -15.53 -10.68
C CYS A 335 3.84 -16.40 -11.95
#